data_AF-A0ABD0WWF9-F1
#
_entry.id   AF-A0ABD0WWF9-F1
#
_cell.length_a   1.000
_cell.length_b   1.000
_cell.length_c   1.000
_cell.angle_alpha   90.00
_cell.angle_beta   90.00
_cell.angle_gamma   90.00
#
_symmetry.space_group_name_H-M   'P 1'
#
loop_
_entity.id
_entity.type
_entity.pdbx_description
1 polymer ?
#
loop_
_entity_poly.entity_id
_entity_poly.type
_entity_poly.pdbx_seq_one_letter_code
_entity_poly.pdbx_strand_id
1 'polypeptide(L)'
;MEVFNKVKQTCDQTAEHIKTQAQHTERLIKEEFEKLHQFLREEEEARIGALREEEEQKSQMMRKKIEELIRQISSLSDTIRATEEELRSEDISFLQNYKATIERAQVTLPDPQLVSGALVDVAKHLGNLPFRVWEKMQRIVKYTPVILDPNTAHPLYTLSDDLTSVRLSEEPQQLPDNPERFDYYRFVLGSEGFTSGTHSWDVEGGHNAGTLIKPPNPLGLCEVVPAAPSTGTPLSLCLD
;
A
#
# COMPACT_ATOMS: atom_id res chain seq x y z
N MET A 1 32.23 41.05 27.91
CA MET A 1 30.86 40.87 28.43
C MET A 1 29.86 40.79 27.28
N GLU A 2 29.91 41.70 26.29
CA GLU A 2 29.03 41.67 25.10
C GLU A 2 29.11 40.37 24.28
N VAL A 3 30.32 39.83 24.03
CA VAL A 3 30.49 38.55 23.32
C VAL A 3 29.81 37.40 24.05
N PHE A 4 29.95 37.33 25.37
CA PHE A 4 29.30 36.30 26.20
C PHE A 4 27.78 36.44 26.18
N ASN A 5 27.25 37.67 26.20
CA ASN A 5 25.81 37.92 26.10
C ASN A 5 25.26 37.51 24.73
N LYS A 6 25.99 37.79 23.64
CA LYS A 6 25.59 37.37 22.28
C LYS A 6 25.56 35.84 22.17
N VAL A 7 26.62 35.16 22.63
CA VAL A 7 26.68 33.69 22.62
C VAL A 7 25.54 33.09 23.44
N LYS A 8 25.26 33.64 24.64
CA LYS A 8 24.13 33.21 25.45
C LYS A 8 22.80 33.32 24.69
N GLN A 9 22.56 34.46 24.04
CA GLN A 9 21.34 34.66 23.25
C GLN A 9 21.22 33.66 22.10
N THR A 10 22.31 33.40 21.37
CA THR A 10 22.34 32.38 20.32
C THR A 10 22.05 30.99 20.87
N CYS A 11 22.61 30.63 22.03
CA CYS A 11 22.30 29.36 22.69
C CYS A 11 20.81 29.26 23.09
N ASP A 12 20.25 30.33 23.66
CA ASP A 12 18.84 30.39 24.04
C ASP A 12 17.93 30.21 22.81
N GLN A 13 18.23 30.87 21.69
CA GLN A 13 17.51 30.71 20.42
C GLN A 13 17.65 29.31 19.83
N THR A 14 18.84 28.73 19.89
CA THR A 14 19.13 27.38 19.40
C THR A 14 18.32 26.34 20.20
N ALA A 15 18.24 26.49 21.53
CA ALA A 15 17.47 25.59 22.38
C ALA A 15 15.98 25.59 22.04
N GLU A 16 15.38 26.77 21.81
CA GLU A 16 13.98 26.87 21.36
C GLU A 16 13.80 26.27 19.96
N HIS A 17 14.73 26.55 19.03
CA HIS A 17 14.67 26.00 17.69
C HIS A 17 14.74 24.47 17.67
N ILE A 18 15.65 23.86 18.45
CA ILE A 18 15.75 22.40 18.59
C ILE A 18 14.41 21.80 19.00
N LYS A 19 13.72 22.43 19.96
CA LYS A 19 12.42 21.97 20.44
C LYS A 19 11.36 22.03 19.34
N THR A 20 11.27 23.16 18.63
CA THR A 20 10.31 23.31 17.52
C THR A 20 10.61 22.36 16.37
N GLN A 21 11.89 22.21 15.99
CA GLN A 21 12.34 21.31 14.94
C GLN A 21 12.04 19.85 15.28
N ALA A 22 12.31 19.42 16.52
CA ALA A 22 12.01 18.06 16.98
C ALA A 22 10.50 17.78 16.95
N GLN A 23 9.67 18.70 17.44
CA GLN A 23 8.22 18.56 17.41
C GLN A 23 7.65 18.50 15.98
N HIS A 24 8.17 19.35 15.10
CA HIS A 24 7.79 19.34 13.70
C HIS A 24 8.18 18.02 13.02
N THR A 25 9.41 17.55 13.24
CA THR A 25 9.91 16.27 12.71
C THR A 25 9.09 15.09 13.24
N GLU A 26 8.78 15.08 14.53
CA GLU A 26 7.92 14.05 15.14
C GLU A 26 6.53 14.01 14.49
N ARG A 27 5.93 15.17 14.23
CA ARG A 27 4.64 15.27 13.53
C ARG A 27 4.72 14.67 12.12
N LEU A 28 5.75 15.02 11.35
CA LEU A 28 5.93 14.50 9.99
C LEU A 28 6.15 12.99 9.98
N ILE A 29 6.94 12.46 10.91
CA ILE A 29 7.11 11.01 11.08
C ILE A 29 5.75 10.36 11.33
N LYS A 30 4.93 10.91 12.23
CA LYS A 30 3.58 10.38 12.51
C LYS A 30 2.68 10.41 11.27
N GLU A 31 2.71 11.48 10.49
CA GLU A 31 1.92 11.62 9.27
C GLU A 31 2.30 10.58 8.20
N GLU A 32 3.60 10.32 8.01
CA GLU A 32 4.06 9.27 7.09
C GLU A 32 3.65 7.87 7.56
N PHE A 33 3.82 7.56 8.85
CA PHE A 33 3.37 6.27 9.40
C PHE A 33 1.86 6.09 9.32
N GLU A 34 1.07 7.15 9.52
CA GLU A 34 -0.39 7.07 9.41
C GLU A 34 -0.84 6.73 7.98
N LYS A 35 -0.17 7.26 6.95
CA LYS A 35 -0.42 6.88 5.55
C LYS A 35 -0.16 5.38 5.33
N LEU A 36 0.92 4.85 5.90
CA LEU A 36 1.23 3.42 5.80
C LEU A 36 0.23 2.55 6.56
N HIS A 37 -0.17 2.97 7.76
CA HIS A 37 -1.19 2.28 8.54
C HIS A 37 -2.55 2.27 7.84
N GLN A 38 -2.94 3.40 7.25
CA GLN A 38 -4.19 3.50 6.49
C GLN A 38 -4.19 2.52 5.31
N PHE A 39 -3.12 2.48 4.53
CA PHE A 39 -2.97 1.52 3.43
C PHE A 39 -3.07 0.07 3.91
N LEU A 40 -2.41 -0.28 5.02
CA LEU A 40 -2.45 -1.65 5.55
C LEU A 40 -3.87 -2.04 6.00
N ARG A 41 -4.60 -1.13 6.65
CA ARG A 41 -6.01 -1.35 7.03
C ARG A 41 -6.90 -1.57 5.82
N GLU A 42 -6.73 -0.77 4.77
CA GLU A 42 -7.49 -0.90 3.53
C GLU A 42 -7.20 -2.24 2.81
N GLU A 43 -5.93 -2.65 2.73
CA GLU A 43 -5.57 -3.94 2.14
C GLU A 43 -6.06 -5.13 2.97
N GLU A 44 -6.03 -5.04 4.31
CA GLU A 44 -6.61 -6.03 5.20
C GLU A 44 -8.13 -6.14 5.01
N GLU A 45 -8.84 -5.02 5.02
CA GLU A 45 -10.29 -4.97 4.82
C GLU A 45 -10.68 -5.54 3.45
N ALA A 46 -9.98 -5.16 2.38
CA ALA A 46 -10.21 -5.69 1.04
C ALA A 46 -10.00 -7.21 0.98
N ARG A 47 -8.97 -7.73 1.66
CA ARG A 47 -8.67 -9.17 1.70
C ARG A 47 -9.74 -9.95 2.48
N ILE A 48 -10.15 -9.44 3.64
CA ILE A 48 -11.22 -10.03 4.45
C ILE A 48 -12.55 -9.97 3.69
N GLY A 49 -12.82 -8.86 3.00
CA GLY A 49 -13.99 -8.71 2.14
C GLY A 49 -14.06 -9.77 1.04
N ALA A 50 -12.97 -9.98 0.30
CA ALA A 50 -12.89 -11.02 -0.73
C ALA A 50 -13.06 -12.44 -0.17
N LEU A 51 -12.57 -12.70 1.06
CA LEU A 51 -12.78 -13.98 1.75
C LEU A 51 -14.26 -14.19 2.10
N ARG A 52 -14.92 -13.19 2.66
CA ARG A 52 -16.35 -13.25 3.03
C ARG A 52 -17.25 -13.43 1.81
N GLU A 53 -16.92 -12.78 0.70
CA GLU A 53 -17.66 -12.97 -0.55
C GLU A 53 -17.55 -14.43 -1.04
N GLU A 54 -16.35 -15.00 -1.00
CA GLU A 54 -16.13 -16.40 -1.38
C GLU A 54 -16.86 -17.38 -0.45
N GLU A 55 -16.84 -17.12 0.84
CA GLU A 55 -17.59 -17.89 1.85
C GLU A 55 -19.09 -17.90 1.53
N GLU A 56 -19.69 -16.74 1.26
CA GLU A 56 -21.11 -16.61 0.95
C GLU A 56 -21.45 -17.34 -0.35
N GLN A 57 -20.64 -17.16 -1.40
CA GLN A 57 -20.83 -17.84 -2.68
C GLN A 57 -20.81 -19.38 -2.50
N LYS A 58 -19.84 -19.91 -1.76
CA LYS A 58 -19.71 -21.35 -1.51
C LYS A 58 -20.83 -21.89 -0.62
N SER A 59 -21.25 -21.12 0.38
CA SER A 59 -22.38 -21.46 1.25
C SER A 59 -23.70 -21.52 0.48
N GLN A 60 -23.97 -20.53 -0.38
CA GLN A 60 -25.15 -20.51 -1.24
C GLN A 60 -25.17 -21.69 -2.22
N MET A 61 -24.03 -22.01 -2.81
CA MET A 61 -23.89 -23.18 -3.69
C MET A 61 -24.26 -24.47 -2.96
N MET A 62 -23.77 -24.65 -1.73
CA MET A 62 -24.10 -25.84 -0.94
C MET A 62 -25.56 -25.87 -0.51
N ARG A 63 -26.16 -24.73 -0.15
CA ARG A 63 -27.59 -24.66 0.17
C ARG A 63 -28.46 -25.12 -1.00
N LYS A 64 -28.20 -24.62 -2.21
CA LYS A 64 -28.91 -25.05 -3.43
C LYS A 64 -28.74 -26.55 -3.70
N LYS A 65 -27.54 -27.10 -3.46
CA LYS A 65 -27.28 -28.53 -3.62
C LYS A 65 -28.09 -29.36 -2.62
N ILE A 66 -28.18 -28.92 -1.37
CA ILE A 66 -29.01 -29.57 -0.33
C ILE A 66 -30.48 -29.54 -0.73
N GLU A 67 -31.00 -28.41 -1.18
CA GLU A 67 -32.40 -28.27 -1.63
C GLU A 67 -32.73 -29.24 -2.78
N GLU A 68 -31.84 -29.37 -3.76
CA GLU A 68 -32.03 -30.33 -4.85
C GLU A 68 -32.01 -31.78 -4.36
N LEU A 69 -31.11 -32.13 -3.43
CA LEU A 69 -31.08 -33.47 -2.84
C LEU A 69 -32.36 -33.78 -2.05
N ILE A 70 -32.86 -32.81 -1.28
CA ILE A 70 -34.14 -32.95 -0.56
C ILE A 70 -35.27 -33.21 -1.55
N ARG A 71 -35.32 -32.46 -2.66
CA ARG A 71 -36.34 -32.65 -3.72
C ARG A 71 -36.27 -34.04 -4.35
N GLN A 72 -35.06 -34.52 -4.63
CA GLN A 72 -34.84 -35.88 -5.17
C GLN A 72 -35.26 -36.96 -4.18
N ILE A 73 -34.91 -36.81 -2.89
CA ILE A 73 -35.31 -37.74 -1.82
C ILE A 73 -36.84 -37.77 -1.67
N SER A 74 -37.51 -36.62 -1.68
CA SER A 74 -38.98 -36.55 -1.62
C SER A 74 -39.63 -37.23 -2.82
N SER A 75 -39.18 -36.94 -4.04
CA SER A 75 -39.70 -37.57 -5.26
C SER A 75 -39.52 -39.09 -5.25
N LEU A 76 -38.37 -39.58 -4.78
CA LEU A 76 -38.10 -41.01 -4.66
C LEU A 76 -38.98 -41.65 -3.58
N SER A 77 -39.13 -41.00 -2.44
CA SER A 77 -39.99 -41.47 -1.34
C SER A 77 -41.45 -41.56 -1.77
N ASP A 78 -41.95 -40.57 -2.51
CA ASP A 78 -43.31 -40.58 -3.06
C ASP A 78 -43.50 -41.74 -4.06
N THR A 79 -42.49 -42.00 -4.88
CA THR A 79 -42.48 -43.11 -5.85
C THR A 79 -42.51 -44.47 -5.14
N ILE A 80 -41.71 -44.64 -4.07
CA ILE A 80 -41.71 -45.84 -3.24
C ILE A 80 -43.10 -46.04 -2.61
N ARG A 81 -43.65 -45.00 -1.97
CA ARG A 81 -44.98 -45.06 -1.33
C ARG A 81 -46.08 -45.45 -2.32
N ALA A 82 -46.14 -44.79 -3.48
CA ALA A 82 -47.14 -45.10 -4.50
C ALA A 82 -47.01 -46.55 -5.03
N THR A 83 -45.77 -47.06 -5.11
CA THR A 83 -45.52 -48.45 -5.52
C THR A 83 -45.94 -49.44 -4.43
N GLU A 84 -45.66 -49.15 -3.16
CA GLU A 84 -46.09 -49.97 -2.02
C GLU A 84 -47.63 -50.00 -1.85
N GLU A 85 -48.32 -48.88 -2.08
CA GLU A 85 -49.78 -48.80 -2.03
C GLU A 85 -50.43 -49.65 -3.14
N GLU A 86 -49.90 -49.59 -4.36
CA GLU A 86 -50.40 -50.41 -5.47
C GLU A 86 -50.17 -51.92 -5.21
N LEU A 87 -49.02 -52.29 -4.64
CA LEU A 87 -48.71 -53.68 -4.26
C LEU A 87 -49.63 -54.22 -3.15
N ARG A 88 -50.28 -53.35 -2.37
CA ARG A 88 -51.28 -53.73 -1.35
C ARG A 88 -52.71 -53.81 -1.90
N SER A 89 -52.95 -53.43 -3.15
CA SER A 89 -54.29 -53.45 -3.75
C SER A 89 -54.80 -54.87 -4.01
N GLU A 90 -56.12 -55.03 -4.20
CA GLU A 90 -56.75 -56.32 -4.51
C GLU A 90 -56.21 -56.91 -5.83
N ASP A 91 -56.12 -58.25 -5.91
CA ASP A 91 -55.41 -58.98 -6.99
C ASP A 91 -55.80 -58.55 -8.41
N ILE A 92 -57.10 -58.32 -8.68
CA ILE A 92 -57.58 -57.93 -10.01
C ILE A 92 -57.15 -56.50 -10.36
N SER A 93 -57.21 -55.58 -9.39
CA SER A 93 -56.83 -54.18 -9.53
C SER A 93 -55.31 -54.04 -9.75
N PHE A 94 -54.53 -54.80 -8.99
CA PHE A 94 -53.08 -54.87 -9.16
C PHE A 94 -52.69 -55.37 -10.55
N LEU A 95 -53.31 -56.46 -11.04
CA LEU A 95 -53.02 -57.01 -12.36
C LEU A 95 -53.36 -56.03 -13.49
N GLN A 96 -54.40 -55.22 -13.34
CA GLN A 96 -54.75 -54.17 -14.32
C GLN A 96 -53.69 -53.06 -14.36
N ASN A 97 -53.09 -52.70 -13.22
CA ASN A 97 -52.11 -51.61 -13.13
C ASN A 97 -50.65 -52.07 -13.15
N TYR A 98 -50.39 -53.37 -13.16
CA TYR A 98 -49.05 -53.98 -13.06
C TYR A 98 -48.00 -53.34 -13.97
N LYS A 99 -48.37 -53.07 -15.23
CA LYS A 99 -47.47 -52.45 -16.21
C LYS A 99 -47.05 -51.03 -15.78
N ALA A 100 -48.00 -50.21 -15.33
CA ALA A 100 -47.74 -48.86 -14.85
C ALA A 100 -46.87 -48.87 -13.57
N THR A 101 -47.06 -49.87 -12.71
CA THR A 101 -46.25 -50.06 -11.49
C THR A 101 -44.80 -50.39 -11.81
N ILE A 102 -44.54 -51.27 -12.79
CA ILE A 102 -43.18 -51.57 -13.25
C ILE A 102 -42.51 -50.32 -13.82
N GLU A 103 -43.21 -49.60 -14.72
CA GLU A 103 -42.66 -48.39 -15.34
C GLU A 103 -42.31 -47.33 -14.29
N ARG A 104 -43.15 -47.19 -13.25
CA ARG A 104 -42.91 -46.28 -12.13
C ARG A 104 -41.74 -46.72 -11.25
N ALA A 105 -41.60 -48.03 -10.99
CA ALA A 105 -40.52 -48.58 -10.18
C ALA A 105 -39.15 -48.57 -10.90
N GLN A 106 -39.14 -48.48 -12.22
CA GLN A 106 -37.91 -48.40 -13.04
C GLN A 106 -37.32 -46.99 -13.14
N VAL A 107 -37.89 -45.98 -12.47
CA VAL A 107 -37.33 -44.63 -12.44
C VAL A 107 -35.92 -44.65 -11.86
N THR A 108 -34.95 -44.25 -12.67
CA THR A 108 -33.54 -44.13 -12.27
C THR A 108 -33.21 -42.66 -12.05
N LEU A 109 -32.81 -42.30 -10.83
CA LEU A 109 -32.30 -40.96 -10.52
C LEU A 109 -30.77 -40.93 -10.69
N PRO A 110 -30.19 -39.79 -11.10
CA PRO A 110 -28.74 -39.63 -11.10
C PRO A 110 -28.17 -39.75 -9.70
N ASP A 111 -26.99 -40.38 -9.56
CA ASP A 111 -26.32 -40.50 -8.27
C ASP A 111 -25.97 -39.11 -7.68
N PRO A 112 -26.17 -38.92 -6.36
CA PRO A 112 -25.72 -37.72 -5.67
C PRO A 112 -24.21 -37.50 -5.79
N GLN A 113 -23.80 -36.50 -6.57
CA GLN A 113 -22.38 -36.13 -6.70
C GLN A 113 -21.95 -35.06 -5.69
N LEU A 114 -20.71 -35.19 -5.21
CA LEU A 114 -20.04 -34.15 -4.43
C LEU A 114 -19.73 -32.93 -5.31
N VAL A 115 -19.81 -31.73 -4.72
CA VAL A 115 -19.49 -30.49 -5.43
C VAL A 115 -17.98 -30.24 -5.31
N SER A 116 -17.29 -30.21 -6.46
CA SER A 116 -15.88 -29.81 -6.50
C SER A 116 -15.72 -28.33 -6.15
N GLY A 117 -14.66 -27.97 -5.42
CA GLY A 117 -14.39 -26.59 -5.04
C GLY A 117 -15.33 -26.00 -3.98
N ALA A 118 -16.03 -26.83 -3.21
CA ALA A 118 -17.00 -26.37 -2.21
C ALA A 118 -16.35 -25.67 -0.99
N LEU A 119 -15.09 -25.96 -0.69
CA LEU A 119 -14.37 -25.35 0.44
C LEU A 119 -13.65 -24.08 0.02
N VAL A 120 -13.53 -23.12 0.94
CA VAL A 120 -12.76 -21.88 0.75
C VAL A 120 -11.32 -22.18 0.30
N ASP A 121 -10.85 -21.42 -0.68
CA ASP A 121 -9.49 -21.50 -1.20
C ASP A 121 -8.54 -20.71 -0.29
N VAL A 122 -8.10 -21.35 0.79
CA VAL A 122 -7.19 -20.74 1.77
C VAL A 122 -5.88 -20.29 1.12
N ALA A 123 -5.37 -21.04 0.14
CA ALA A 123 -4.12 -20.73 -0.53
C ALA A 123 -4.22 -19.46 -1.38
N LYS A 124 -5.37 -19.23 -2.05
CA LYS A 124 -5.65 -17.98 -2.77
C LYS A 124 -5.62 -16.75 -1.85
N HIS A 125 -6.11 -16.88 -0.61
CA HIS A 125 -6.20 -15.78 0.34
C HIS A 125 -4.90 -15.50 1.10
N LEU A 126 -4.21 -16.55 1.55
CA LEU A 126 -3.00 -16.42 2.37
C LEU A 126 -1.68 -16.57 1.60
N GLY A 127 -1.71 -17.15 0.39
CA GLY A 127 -0.53 -17.42 -0.41
C GLY A 127 0.26 -16.14 -0.71
N ASN A 128 1.48 -16.07 -0.17
CA ASN A 128 2.40 -14.93 -0.29
C ASN A 128 1.77 -13.59 0.11
N LEU A 129 0.83 -13.59 1.06
CA LEU A 129 0.09 -12.39 1.44
C LEU A 129 1.01 -11.22 1.86
N PRO A 130 1.98 -11.38 2.78
CA PRO A 130 2.85 -10.26 3.17
C PRO A 130 3.64 -9.68 1.99
N PHE A 131 4.16 -10.54 1.11
CA PHE A 131 4.92 -10.11 -0.06
C PHE A 131 4.05 -9.32 -1.05
N ARG A 132 2.82 -9.77 -1.31
CA ARG A 132 1.88 -9.08 -2.21
C ARG A 132 1.45 -7.72 -1.66
N VAL A 133 1.25 -7.63 -0.35
CA VAL A 133 0.95 -6.33 0.31
C VAL A 133 2.15 -5.41 0.18
N TRP A 134 3.36 -5.90 0.45
CA TRP A 134 4.60 -5.12 0.28
C TRP A 134 4.81 -4.64 -1.17
N GLU A 135 4.61 -5.50 -2.16
CA GLU A 135 4.72 -5.14 -3.59
C GLU A 135 3.74 -4.02 -3.97
N LYS A 136 2.51 -4.06 -3.46
CA LYS A 136 1.54 -2.96 -3.64
C LYS A 136 1.96 -1.70 -2.90
N MET A 137 2.53 -1.85 -1.70
CA MET A 137 3.00 -0.73 -0.87
C MET A 137 4.07 0.10 -1.58
N GLN A 138 4.92 -0.53 -2.41
CA GLN A 138 5.91 0.18 -3.23
C GLN A 138 5.28 1.22 -4.17
N ARG A 139 3.99 1.10 -4.51
CA ARG A 139 3.29 2.07 -5.38
C ARG A 139 2.88 3.35 -4.66
N ILE A 140 2.77 3.31 -3.33
CA ILE A 140 2.38 4.47 -2.52
C ILE A 140 3.57 5.11 -1.80
N VAL A 141 4.66 4.37 -1.62
CA VAL A 141 5.90 4.88 -1.03
C VAL A 141 6.78 5.45 -2.15
N LYS A 142 7.06 6.76 -2.08
CA LYS A 142 8.02 7.39 -2.98
C LYS A 142 9.43 7.20 -2.43
N TYR A 143 10.33 6.74 -3.28
CA TYR A 143 11.75 6.72 -2.98
C TYR A 143 12.43 7.86 -3.74
N THR A 144 13.10 8.73 -3.01
CA THR A 144 13.93 9.81 -3.58
C THR A 144 15.37 9.57 -3.16
N PRO A 145 16.31 9.40 -4.11
CA PRO A 145 17.69 9.06 -3.79
C PRO A 145 18.47 10.21 -3.11
N VAL A 146 17.96 11.45 -3.19
CA VAL A 146 18.56 12.62 -2.58
C VAL A 146 17.56 13.29 -1.66
N ILE A 147 17.96 13.46 -0.40
CA ILE A 147 17.19 14.14 0.65
C ILE A 147 17.99 15.38 1.06
N LEU A 148 17.38 16.55 1.01
CA LEU A 148 18.02 17.83 1.32
C LEU A 148 18.17 18.02 2.84
N ASP A 149 19.28 18.60 3.28
CA ASP A 149 19.55 18.86 4.70
C ASP A 149 19.13 20.30 5.11
N PRO A 150 18.08 20.46 5.94
CA PRO A 150 17.63 21.76 6.44
C PRO A 150 18.67 22.55 7.25
N ASN A 151 19.63 21.87 7.88
CA ASN A 151 20.64 22.51 8.73
C ASN A 151 21.72 23.21 7.89
N THR A 152 21.88 22.80 6.63
CA THR A 152 22.81 23.41 5.67
C THR A 152 22.14 24.51 4.84
N ALA A 153 20.82 24.44 4.68
CA ALA A 153 20.07 25.31 3.77
C ALA A 153 20.21 26.80 4.12
N HIS A 154 20.48 27.61 3.09
CA HIS A 154 20.51 29.07 3.21
C HIS A 154 19.17 29.61 3.75
N PRO A 155 19.13 30.65 4.61
CA PRO A 155 17.89 31.14 5.24
C PRO A 155 16.75 31.54 4.30
N LEU A 156 17.05 31.89 3.04
CA LEU A 156 16.04 32.16 2.01
C LEU A 156 15.42 30.91 1.38
N TYR A 157 15.83 29.70 1.77
CA TYR A 157 15.30 28.45 1.22
C TYR A 157 14.34 27.75 2.16
N THR A 158 13.14 27.50 1.63
CA THR A 158 12.14 26.65 2.27
C THR A 158 12.13 25.29 1.61
N LEU A 159 12.31 24.26 2.42
CA LEU A 159 12.25 22.86 1.99
C LEU A 159 10.83 22.33 2.12
N SER A 160 10.47 21.35 1.29
CA SER A 160 9.25 20.57 1.46
C SER A 160 9.36 19.64 2.66
N ASP A 161 8.22 19.20 3.19
CA ASP A 161 8.16 18.28 4.34
C ASP A 161 8.83 16.91 4.06
N ASP A 162 8.83 16.46 2.81
CA ASP A 162 9.54 15.24 2.37
C ASP A 162 11.03 15.49 2.06
N LEU A 163 11.51 16.73 2.20
CA LEU A 163 12.89 17.16 2.01
C LEU A 163 13.43 16.91 0.58
N THR A 164 12.57 16.75 -0.42
CA THR A 164 12.98 16.50 -1.80
C THR A 164 12.96 17.76 -2.67
N SER A 165 12.32 18.83 -2.20
CA SER A 165 12.10 20.05 -2.97
C SER A 165 12.56 21.29 -2.19
N VAL A 166 13.04 22.29 -2.92
CA VAL A 166 13.44 23.59 -2.38
C VAL A 166 12.73 24.72 -3.10
N ARG A 167 12.30 25.74 -2.35
CA ARG A 167 11.68 26.96 -2.86
C ARG A 167 12.39 28.18 -2.30
N LEU A 168 12.56 29.20 -3.12
CA LEU A 168 13.06 30.49 -2.67
C LEU A 168 11.92 31.26 -1.99
N SER A 169 12.15 31.69 -0.76
CA SER A 169 11.27 32.56 0.00
C SER A 169 11.62 34.02 -0.21
N GLU A 170 10.62 34.91 -0.09
CA GLU A 170 10.81 36.36 -0.17
C GLU A 170 11.56 36.90 1.05
N GLU A 171 11.28 36.33 2.23
CA GLU A 171 11.92 36.70 3.49
C GLU A 171 12.81 35.57 4.03
N PRO A 172 13.94 35.91 4.68
CA PRO A 172 14.77 34.92 5.36
C PRO A 172 14.01 34.27 6.51
N GLN A 173 14.11 32.95 6.62
CA GLN A 173 13.61 32.23 7.78
C GLN A 173 14.37 32.64 9.05
N GLN A 174 13.64 32.72 10.16
CA GLN A 174 14.24 32.97 11.47
C GLN A 174 14.84 31.67 12.00
N LEU A 175 16.12 31.44 11.66
CA LEU A 175 16.90 30.28 12.08
C LEU A 175 18.02 30.74 13.01
N PRO A 176 18.39 29.95 14.02
CA PRO A 176 19.58 30.23 14.82
C PRO A 176 20.85 30.12 13.96
N ASP A 177 21.89 30.84 14.35
CA ASP A 177 23.23 30.71 13.75
C ASP A 177 23.68 29.24 13.88
N ASN A 178 24.04 28.63 12.74
CA ASN A 178 24.47 27.23 12.67
C ASN A 178 25.72 27.12 11.79
N PRO A 179 26.87 26.61 12.29
CA PRO A 179 28.13 26.60 11.52
C PRO A 179 28.06 25.86 10.17
N GLU A 180 27.19 24.85 10.06
CA GLU A 180 27.00 24.08 8.83
C GLU A 180 26.13 24.82 7.79
N ARG A 181 25.52 25.95 8.15
CA ARG A 181 24.60 26.71 7.29
C ARG A 181 25.36 27.59 6.30
N PHE A 182 24.87 27.60 5.05
CA PHE A 182 25.33 28.57 4.07
C PHE A 182 24.60 29.92 4.26
N ASP A 183 25.26 30.89 4.90
CA ASP A 183 24.66 32.23 5.10
C ASP A 183 24.94 33.20 3.95
N TYR A 184 26.01 32.97 3.18
CA TYR A 184 26.43 33.88 2.10
C TYR A 184 26.00 33.40 0.71
N TYR A 185 26.11 32.09 0.46
CA TYR A 185 25.73 31.49 -0.81
C TYR A 185 24.38 30.81 -0.68
N ARG A 186 23.49 30.98 -1.66
CA ARG A 186 22.17 30.34 -1.67
C ARG A 186 22.30 28.88 -2.08
N PHE A 187 22.80 28.04 -1.16
CA PHE A 187 22.99 26.61 -1.35
C PHE A 187 22.20 25.80 -0.30
N VAL A 188 21.99 24.53 -0.63
CA VAL A 188 21.56 23.48 0.30
C VAL A 188 22.29 22.19 -0.09
N LEU A 189 22.65 21.36 0.87
CA LEU A 189 23.32 20.08 0.62
C LEU A 189 22.32 18.92 0.66
N GLY A 190 22.70 17.82 0.01
CA GLY A 190 22.16 16.51 0.36
C GLY A 190 22.57 16.11 1.78
N SER A 191 21.68 15.41 2.48
CA SER A 191 21.88 14.86 3.82
C SER A 191 22.91 13.72 3.85
N GLU A 192 23.06 13.00 2.74
CA GLU A 192 24.06 11.96 2.59
C GLU A 192 25.09 12.33 1.51
N GLY A 193 26.34 12.03 1.80
CA GLY A 193 27.45 12.16 0.89
C GLY A 193 27.86 10.82 0.29
N PHE A 194 28.36 10.83 -0.94
CA PHE A 194 28.84 9.63 -1.62
C PHE A 194 30.36 9.60 -1.61
N THR A 195 30.95 8.46 -1.25
CA THR A 195 32.41 8.29 -1.13
C THR A 195 33.01 7.41 -2.23
N SER A 196 32.17 6.73 -3.01
CA SER A 196 32.58 5.90 -4.15
C SER A 196 31.38 5.54 -5.04
N GLY A 197 31.64 5.16 -6.30
CA GLY A 197 30.64 4.62 -7.22
C GLY A 197 29.94 5.67 -8.10
N THR A 198 29.07 5.19 -8.98
CA THR A 198 28.30 6.05 -9.90
C THR A 198 26.91 6.32 -9.37
N HIS A 199 26.57 7.60 -9.22
CA HIS A 199 25.27 8.04 -8.70
C HIS A 199 24.64 9.05 -9.67
N SER A 200 23.37 8.87 -9.98
CA SER A 200 22.64 9.78 -10.88
C SER A 200 21.22 9.97 -10.37
N TRP A 201 20.75 11.21 -10.40
CA TRP A 201 19.38 11.55 -10.05
C TRP A 201 18.88 12.67 -10.96
N ASP A 202 17.58 12.66 -11.22
CA ASP A 202 16.93 13.71 -11.99
C ASP A 202 16.43 14.81 -11.06
N VAL A 203 16.55 16.05 -11.50
CA VAL A 203 15.99 17.22 -10.81
C VAL A 203 14.96 17.86 -11.72
N GLU A 204 13.72 17.96 -11.24
CA GLU A 204 12.67 18.68 -11.96
C GLU A 204 12.78 20.18 -11.67
N GLY A 205 13.18 20.95 -12.68
CA GLY A 205 13.22 22.41 -12.61
C GLY A 205 11.88 23.02 -12.98
N GLY A 206 11.35 23.90 -12.11
CA GLY A 206 10.29 24.83 -12.51
C GLY A 206 10.78 25.73 -13.66
N HIS A 207 9.86 26.19 -14.50
CA HIS A 207 10.10 26.81 -15.83
C HIS A 207 10.98 28.09 -15.87
N ASN A 208 11.73 28.44 -14.83
CA ASN A 208 12.53 29.67 -14.72
C ASN A 208 13.88 29.54 -13.97
N ALA A 209 14.45 28.35 -13.74
CA ALA A 209 15.80 28.27 -13.15
C ALA A 209 16.54 26.98 -13.54
N GLY A 210 17.80 27.09 -13.98
CA GLY A 210 18.67 25.94 -14.25
C GLY A 210 19.31 25.45 -12.96
N THR A 211 19.41 24.14 -12.77
CA THR A 211 20.06 23.56 -11.58
C THR A 211 21.54 23.33 -11.88
N LEU A 212 22.43 23.87 -11.04
CA LEU A 212 23.86 23.50 -11.05
C LEU A 212 24.13 22.68 -9.79
N ILE A 213 24.58 21.45 -9.98
CA ILE A 213 25.04 20.58 -8.88
C ILE A 213 26.55 20.52 -9.00
N LYS A 214 27.27 20.94 -7.95
CA LYS A 214 28.73 20.85 -7.92
C LYS A 214 29.17 19.50 -7.32
N PRO A 215 30.31 18.96 -7.77
CA PRO A 215 30.89 17.75 -7.19
C PRO A 215 31.18 17.95 -5.70
N PRO A 216 31.26 16.84 -4.92
CA PRO A 216 31.38 16.91 -3.49
C PRO A 216 32.62 17.68 -3.05
N ASN A 217 32.44 18.53 -2.03
CA ASN A 217 33.56 19.09 -1.28
C ASN A 217 34.39 17.95 -0.65
N PRO A 218 35.60 18.21 -0.08
CA PRO A 218 36.47 17.18 0.53
C PRO A 218 35.83 16.30 1.61
N LEU A 219 34.58 16.60 2.01
CA LEU A 219 33.74 15.89 2.96
C LEU A 219 32.66 15.01 2.31
N GLY A 220 32.59 14.91 0.98
CA GLY A 220 31.67 13.99 0.28
C GLY A 220 30.24 14.52 0.02
N LEU A 221 29.91 15.77 0.36
CA LEU A 221 28.54 16.31 0.31
C LEU A 221 28.18 16.91 -1.05
N CYS A 222 27.04 16.51 -1.62
CA CYS A 222 26.52 17.05 -2.90
C CYS A 222 25.85 18.42 -2.70
N GLU A 223 26.29 19.44 -3.44
CA GLU A 223 25.71 20.80 -3.42
C GLU A 223 24.53 20.91 -4.41
N VAL A 224 23.34 21.31 -3.93
CA VAL A 224 22.19 21.63 -4.79
C VAL A 224 22.04 23.15 -4.87
N VAL A 225 22.26 23.70 -6.07
CA VAL A 225 22.18 25.14 -6.36
C VAL A 225 21.11 25.42 -7.42
N PRO A 226 20.15 26.32 -7.18
CA PRO A 226 19.41 27.00 -8.24
C PRO A 226 20.26 28.11 -8.86
N ALA A 227 20.54 28.03 -10.16
CA ALA A 227 21.21 29.07 -10.94
C ALA A 227 20.35 29.55 -12.12
N ALA A 228 20.74 30.70 -12.68
CA ALA A 228 20.02 31.44 -13.72
C ALA A 228 19.84 30.63 -15.04
N PRO A 229 19.00 31.08 -15.98
CA PRO A 229 18.28 30.22 -16.93
C PRO A 229 19.20 29.62 -17.99
N SER A 230 19.27 28.28 -18.07
CA SER A 230 19.38 27.58 -19.36
C SER A 230 19.11 26.07 -19.24
N THR A 231 18.30 25.61 -20.21
CA THR A 231 18.01 24.27 -20.76
C THR A 231 18.22 23.03 -19.87
N GLY A 232 17.08 22.39 -19.54
CA GLY A 232 16.99 21.12 -18.83
C GLY A 232 17.85 20.01 -19.44
N THR A 233 18.73 19.47 -18.60
CA THR A 233 19.59 18.33 -18.90
C THR A 233 19.62 17.44 -17.64
N PRO A 234 19.46 16.11 -17.75
CA PRO A 234 19.64 15.20 -16.61
C PRO A 234 21.10 15.26 -16.11
N LEU A 235 21.30 15.21 -14.79
CA LEU A 235 22.62 15.36 -14.16
C LEU A 235 23.09 14.02 -13.59
N SER A 236 24.24 13.55 -14.05
CA SER A 236 24.92 12.34 -13.57
C SER A 236 26.22 12.74 -12.87
N LEU A 237 26.45 12.23 -11.65
CA LEU A 237 27.65 12.47 -10.85
C LEU A 237 28.39 11.13 -10.67
N CYS A 238 29.39 10.89 -11.52
CA CYS A 238 30.34 9.79 -11.32
C CYS A 238 31.38 10.23 -10.28
N LEU A 239 31.56 9.45 -9.22
CA LEU A 239 32.68 9.57 -8.28
C LEU A 239 33.61 8.38 -8.50
N ASP A 240 34.81 8.66 -9.00
CA ASP A 240 35.89 7.69 -9.22
C ASP A 240 36.53 7.22 -7.89
#